data_AF-A0A4Z0BW64-F1
#
_entry.id   AF-A0A4Z0BW64-F1
#
_cell.length_a   1.000
_cell.length_b   1.000
_cell.length_c   1.000
_cell.angle_alpha   90.00
_cell.angle_beta   90.00
_cell.angle_gamma   90.00
#
_symmetry.space_group_name_H-M   'P 1'
#
loop_
_entity.id
_entity.type
_entity.pdbx_description
1 polymer ?
#
loop_
_entity_poly.entity_id
_entity_poly.type
_entity_poly.pdbx_seq_one_letter_code
_entity_poly.pdbx_strand_id
1 'polypeptide(L)' 'MQQKRGTHVEQPTSESSEPEDRLLRLPEVLRLYPVSKSAWYAGITAGRYPAGIKLSSRSVAWRKVGHRRPRPRCD' A
#
# COMPACT_ATOMS: atom_id res chain seq x y z
N MET A 1 -27.12 11.16 29.73
CA MET A 1 -27.07 10.19 28.61
C MET A 1 -25.84 10.49 27.77
N GLN A 2 -24.91 9.55 27.69
CA GLN A 2 -23.55 9.79 27.17
C GLN A 2 -23.55 9.88 25.64
N GLN A 3 -23.19 11.05 25.10
CA GLN A 3 -22.82 11.19 23.70
C GLN A 3 -21.37 10.74 23.55
N LYS A 4 -21.23 9.44 23.31
CA LYS A 4 -20.08 8.75 22.71
C LYS A 4 -19.21 9.66 21.83
N ARG A 5 -18.06 10.07 22.40
CA ARG A 5 -16.93 10.66 21.66
C ARG A 5 -16.44 9.60 20.68
N GLY A 6 -16.86 9.70 19.42
CA GLY A 6 -16.24 8.99 18.31
C GLY A 6 -15.10 9.84 17.81
N THR A 7 -13.88 9.42 18.10
CA THR A 7 -12.64 9.93 17.53
C THR A 7 -12.77 9.92 16.01
N HIS A 8 -13.08 11.07 15.42
CA HIS A 8 -12.79 11.32 14.03
C HIS A 8 -11.26 11.33 13.94
N VAL A 9 -10.69 10.22 13.51
CA VAL A 9 -9.29 10.18 13.06
C VAL A 9 -9.23 11.10 11.86
N GLU A 10 -8.92 12.36 12.16
CA GLU A 10 -8.27 13.28 11.26
C GLU A 10 -7.04 12.56 10.70
N GLN A 11 -7.01 12.38 9.37
CA GLN A 11 -5.74 12.37 8.65
C GLN A 11 -5.93 13.06 7.28
N PRO A 12 -4.87 13.77 6.84
CA PRO A 12 -4.95 15.16 6.45
C PRO A 12 -5.15 15.38 4.94
N THR A 13 -5.84 16.47 4.63
CA THR A 13 -5.71 17.21 3.37
C THR A 13 -4.37 17.93 3.39
N SER A 14 -3.44 17.57 2.50
CA SER A 14 -2.41 18.47 1.94
C SER A 14 -1.65 17.77 0.82
N GLU A 15 -1.86 18.29 -0.38
CA GLU A 15 -1.36 17.85 -1.67
C GLU A 15 -0.04 18.58 -1.97
N SER A 16 1.09 17.87 -1.93
CA SER A 16 2.30 18.09 -2.76
C SER A 16 3.46 17.26 -2.22
N SER A 17 4.23 16.66 -3.14
CA SER A 17 5.41 15.79 -2.93
C SER A 17 5.12 14.34 -2.51
N GLU A 18 4.66 13.55 -3.49
CA GLU A 18 4.91 12.11 -3.66
C GLU A 18 4.77 11.21 -2.42
N PRO A 19 3.61 10.56 -2.20
CA PRO A 19 3.51 9.42 -1.29
C PRO A 19 4.12 8.16 -1.93
N GLU A 20 5.38 8.22 -2.38
CA GLU A 20 6.13 7.08 -2.93
C GLU A 20 6.40 6.01 -1.85
N ASP A 21 6.28 6.36 -0.56
CA ASP A 21 6.54 5.46 0.56
C ASP A 21 5.30 4.92 1.29
N ARG A 22 4.14 4.86 0.62
CA ARG A 22 2.96 4.24 1.24
C ARG A 22 3.12 2.72 1.31
N LEU A 23 3.11 2.20 2.53
CA LEU A 23 3.07 0.77 2.85
C LEU A 23 1.63 0.26 2.75
N LEU A 24 1.37 -0.51 1.70
CA LEU A 24 0.07 -1.11 1.41
C LEU A 24 -0.14 -2.36 2.25
N ARG A 25 -1.32 -2.52 2.84
CA ARG A 25 -1.74 -3.77 3.48
C ARG A 25 -2.26 -4.75 2.43
N LEU A 26 -2.35 -6.02 2.78
CA LEU A 26 -2.86 -7.07 1.91
C LEU A 26 -4.17 -6.69 1.19
N PRO A 27 -5.26 -6.26 1.87
CA PRO A 27 -6.50 -5.91 1.17
C PRO A 27 -6.31 -4.80 0.13
N GLU A 28 -5.38 -3.88 0.33
CA GLU A 28 -5.11 -2.79 -0.60
C GLU A 28 -4.29 -3.26 -1.81
N VAL A 29 -3.33 -4.15 -1.58
CA VAL A 29 -2.60 -4.84 -2.65
C VAL A 29 -3.57 -5.64 -3.53
N LEU A 30 -4.52 -6.37 -2.94
CA LEU A 30 -5.52 -7.14 -3.69
C LEU A 30 -6.51 -6.26 -4.47
N ARG A 31 -6.69 -4.98 -4.09
CA ARG A 31 -7.46 -4.02 -4.92
C ARG A 31 -6.69 -3.58 -6.16
N LEU A 32 -5.37 -3.47 -6.08
CA LEU A 32 -4.52 -3.07 -7.20
C LEU A 32 -4.23 -4.24 -8.14
N TYR A 33 -4.01 -5.42 -7.57
CA TYR A 33 -3.74 -6.66 -8.28
C TYR A 33 -4.90 -7.61 -7.99
N PRO A 34 -5.83 -7.83 -8.94
CA PRO A 34 -7.00 -8.69 -8.74
C PRO A 34 -6.62 -10.17 -8.75
N VAL A 35 -5.77 -10.56 -7.81
CA VAL A 35 -5.33 -11.92 -7.54
C VAL A 35 -5.83 -12.34 -6.16
N SER A 36 -5.83 -13.64 -5.88
CA SER A 36 -6.13 -14.12 -4.53
C SER A 36 -4.94 -13.90 -3.60
N LYS A 37 -5.20 -13.86 -2.27
CA LYS A 37 -4.15 -13.81 -1.24
C LYS A 37 -3.08 -14.89 -1.45
N SER A 38 -3.49 -16.12 -1.74
CA SER A 38 -2.59 -17.26 -1.95
C SER A 38 -1.73 -17.07 -3.20
N ALA A 39 -2.32 -16.60 -4.31
CA ALA A 39 -1.58 -16.31 -5.53
C ALA A 39 -0.56 -15.18 -5.33
N TRP A 40 -0.90 -14.16 -4.53
CA TRP A 40 0.03 -13.10 -4.15
C TRP A 40 1.25 -13.66 -3.40
N TYR A 41 1.04 -14.47 -2.35
CA TYR A 41 2.15 -15.09 -1.63
C TYR A 41 2.98 -16.04 -2.49
N ALA A 42 2.34 -16.85 -3.34
CA ALA A 42 3.04 -17.71 -4.28
C ALA A 42 3.93 -16.89 -5.25
N GLY A 43 3.45 -15.75 -5.72
CA GLY A 43 4.23 -14.86 -6.57
C GLY A 43 5.36 -14.12 -5.83
N ILE A 44 5.23 -13.86 -4.52
CA ILE A 44 6.34 -13.37 -3.69
C ILE A 44 7.42 -14.46 -3.59
N THR A 45 7.04 -15.71 -3.29
CA THR A 45 7.98 -16.83 -3.23
C THR A 45 8.65 -17.08 -4.58
N ALA A 46 7.93 -16.89 -5.68
CA ALA A 46 8.45 -16.98 -7.04
C ALA A 46 9.29 -15.76 -7.48
N GLY A 47 9.42 -14.72 -6.64
CA GLY A 47 10.20 -13.51 -6.96
C GLY A 47 9.54 -12.57 -7.98
N ARG A 48 8.25 -12.75 -8.29
CA ARG A 48 7.49 -11.91 -9.22
C ARG A 48 6.94 -10.65 -8.55
N TYR A 49 6.66 -10.71 -7.26
CA TYR A 49 6.13 -9.60 -6.47
C TYR A 49 7.14 -9.10 -5.44
N PRO A 50 7.06 -7.83 -5.01
CA PRO A 50 7.97 -7.30 -4.01
C PRO A 50 7.83 -8.07 -2.70
N ALA A 51 8.95 -8.30 -2.02
CA ALA A 51 8.97 -8.89 -0.70
C ALA A 51 8.16 -8.02 0.28
N GLY A 52 7.33 -8.68 1.10
CA GLY A 52 6.56 -8.01 2.14
C GLY A 52 7.44 -7.57 3.30
N ILE A 53 7.26 -6.35 3.77
CA ILE A 53 7.90 -5.79 4.97
C ILE A 53 7.04 -6.15 6.18
N LYS A 54 7.63 -6.85 7.16
CA LYS A 54 6.97 -7.18 8.43
C LYS A 54 6.95 -5.92 9.32
N LEU A 55 5.79 -5.31 9.50
CA LEU A 55 5.59 -4.18 10.42
C LEU A 55 5.45 -4.64 11.88
N SER A 56 4.88 -5.82 12.10
CA SER A 56 4.67 -6.42 13.42
C SER A 56 4.48 -7.93 13.29
N SER A 57 4.44 -8.64 14.40
CA SER A 57 4.34 -10.11 14.48
C SER A 57 3.17 -10.70 13.68
N ARG A 58 2.11 -9.93 13.41
CA ARG A 58 0.92 -10.36 12.65
C ARG A 58 0.68 -9.58 11.36
N SER A 59 1.59 -8.69 10.98
CA SER A 59 1.29 -7.62 10.03
C SER A 59 2.40 -7.45 9.01
N VAL A 60 2.06 -7.71 7.75
CA VAL A 60 2.94 -7.50 6.59
C VAL A 60 2.36 -6.38 5.74
N ALA A 61 3.23 -5.52 5.23
CA ALA A 61 2.87 -4.50 4.24
C ALA A 61 3.84 -4.53 3.07
N TRP A 62 3.45 -3.92 1.96
CA TRP A 62 4.20 -3.89 0.72
C TRP A 62 4.41 -2.46 0.29
N ARG A 63 5.62 -2.13 -0.18
CA ARG A 63 5.87 -0.81 -0.75
C ARG A 63 5.15 -0.73 -2.09
N LYS A 64 4.36 0.32 -2.29
CA LYS A 64 3.83 0.62 -3.63
C LYS A 64 5.04 0.95 -4.50
N VAL A 65 5.41 0.05 -5.42
CA VAL A 65 6.41 0.39 -6.45
C VAL A 65 5.79 1.51 -7.27
N GLY A 66 6.30 2.72 -7.06
CA GLY A 66 6.04 3.86 -7.92
C GLY A 66 6.58 3.48 -9.29
N HIS A 67 5.67 3.16 -10.21
CA HIS A 67 6.03 3.15 -11.62
C HIS A 67 6.24 4.61 -11.98
N ARG A 68 7.45 5.15 -11.73
CA ARG A 68 7.81 6.48 -12.22
C ARG A 68 7.53 6.44 -13.71
N ARG A 69 6.47 7.12 -14.14
CA ARG A 69 6.35 7.46 -15.56
C ARG A 69 7.61 8.27 -15.84
N PRO A 70 8.47 7.87 -16.79
CA PRO A 70 9.41 8.83 -17.32
C PRO A 70 8.55 10.00 -17.78
N ARG A 71 8.80 11.21 -17.23
CA ARG A 71 8.24 12.40 -17.86
C ARG A 71 8.69 12.32 -19.32
N PRO A 72 7.79 12.39 -20.30
CA PRO A 72 8.25 12.57 -21.67
C PRO A 72 9.11 13.84 -21.62
N ARG A 73 10.40 13.70 -21.92
CA ARG A 73 11.23 14.86 -22.24
C ARG A 73 10.52 15.47 -23.43
N CYS A 74 9.97 16.67 -23.24
CA CYS A 74 9.52 17.46 -24.37
C CYS A 74 10.77 17.80 -25.18
N ASP A 75 10.89 17.12 -26.32
CA ASP A 75 11.58 17.63 -27.51
C ASP A 75 10.81 18.86 -28.01
#